data_AF-A0A917M1R5-F1
#
_entry.id   AF-A0A917M1R5-F1
#
_cell.length_a   1.000
_cell.length_b   1.000
_cell.length_c   1.000
_cell.angle_alpha   90.00
_cell.angle_beta   90.00
_cell.angle_gamma   90.00
#
_symmetry.space_group_name_H-M   'P 1'
#
loop_
_entity.id
_entity.type
_entity.pdbx_description
1 polymer ?
#
loop_
_entity_poly.entity_id
_entity_poly.type
_entity_poly.pdbx_seq_one_letter_code
_entity_poly.pdbx_strand_id
1 'polypeptide(L)' 'MEQGNQDIEEIQAKHDFAIHAINDMAEEFDENGSEIKTVARESIAQTVEEILAFFGIDIDTEEAIRERDW' A
#
# COMPACT_ATOMS: atom_id res chain seq x y z
N MET A 1 -14.41 14.87 -16.35
CA MET A 1 -13.51 14.10 -15.48
C MET A 1 -12.12 14.27 -16.08
N GLU A 2 -11.21 14.92 -15.36
CA GLU A 2 -9.81 15.01 -15.78
C GLU A 2 -9.24 13.60 -15.71
N GLN A 3 -9.04 12.97 -16.87
CA GLN A 3 -8.20 11.78 -16.96
C GLN A 3 -6.76 12.27 -16.81
N GLY A 4 -6.33 12.45 -15.57
CA GLY A 4 -4.92 12.53 -15.26
C GLY A 4 -4.25 11.28 -15.81
N ASN A 5 -3.10 11.44 -16.46
CA ASN A 5 -2.36 10.34 -17.07
C ASN A 5 -2.18 9.20 -16.03
N GLN A 6 -2.87 8.07 -16.21
CA GLN A 6 -2.76 6.89 -15.34
C GLN A 6 -1.51 6.10 -15.75
N ASP A 7 -0.34 6.71 -15.56
CA ASP A 7 0.92 6.01 -15.75
C ASP A 7 1.05 4.97 -14.64
N ILE A 8 0.80 3.71 -14.99
CA ILE A 8 0.76 2.59 -14.05
C ILE A 8 2.11 2.42 -13.35
N GLU A 9 3.23 2.71 -14.02
CA GLU A 9 4.55 2.62 -13.42
C GLU A 9 4.76 3.74 -12.38
N GLU A 10 4.35 4.97 -12.69
CA GLU A 10 4.42 6.07 -11.72
C GLU A 10 3.51 5.85 -10.51
N ILE A 11 2.30 5.33 -10.73
CA ILE A 11 1.36 4.98 -9.67
C ILE A 11 1.94 3.87 -8.79
N GLN A 12 2.41 2.78 -9.39
CA GLN A 12 3.04 1.68 -8.65
C GLN A 12 4.23 2.17 -7.83
N ALA A 13 5.08 3.05 -8.38
CA ALA A 13 6.21 3.62 -7.64
C ALA A 13 5.77 4.43 -6.40
N LYS A 14 4.58 5.06 -6.42
CA LYS A 14 4.00 5.70 -5.24
C LYS A 14 3.48 4.70 -4.21
N HIS A 15 2.90 3.60 -4.68
CA HIS A 15 2.50 2.51 -3.78
C HIS A 15 3.73 1.86 -3.12
N ASP A 16 4.76 1.51 -3.90
CA ASP A 16 6.03 0.96 -3.39
C ASP A 16 6.63 1.87 -2.30
N PHE A 17 6.69 3.19 -2.56
CA PHE A 17 7.16 4.17 -1.58
C PHE A 17 6.32 4.16 -0.28
N ALA A 18 5.00 4.13 -0.39
CA ALA A 18 4.10 4.12 0.76
C ALA A 18 4.24 2.82 1.57
N ILE A 19 4.40 1.68 0.90
CA ILE A 19 4.54 0.37 1.54
C ILE A 19 5.89 0.26 2.26
N HIS A 20 6.98 0.77 1.69
CA HIS A 20 8.26 0.84 2.41
C HIS A 20 8.17 1.67 3.69
N ALA A 21 7.50 2.83 3.67
CA ALA A 21 7.29 3.63 4.88
C ALA A 21 6.45 2.90 5.95
N ILE A 22 5.55 2.01 5.53
CA ILE A 22 4.78 1.15 6.43
C ILE A 22 5.66 0.03 7.00
N ASN A 23 6.55 -0.57 6.21
CA ASN A 23 7.51 -1.56 6.71
C ASN A 23 8.45 -0.94 7.74
N ASP A 24 8.97 0.26 7.49
CA ASP A 24 9.79 1.00 8.46
C ASP A 24 9.04 1.21 9.79
N MET A 25 7.77 1.61 9.71
CA MET A 25 6.91 1.74 10.89
C MET A 25 6.72 0.39 11.59
N ALA A 26 6.56 -0.70 10.83
CA ALA A 26 6.42 -2.04 11.38
C ALA A 26 7.67 -2.49 12.14
N GLU A 27 8.85 -2.19 11.60
CA GLU A 27 10.14 -2.42 12.26
C GLU A 27 10.24 -1.62 13.57
N GLU A 28 9.87 -0.33 13.57
CA GLU A 28 9.86 0.48 14.80
C GLU A 28 8.96 -0.11 15.90
N PHE A 29 7.81 -0.68 15.53
CA PHE A 29 6.95 -1.37 16.50
C PHE A 29 7.67 -2.61 17.06
N ASP A 30 8.30 -3.42 16.21
CA ASP A 30 8.99 -4.65 16.60
C ASP A 30 10.17 -4.37 17.55
N GLU A 31 10.96 -3.33 17.26
CA GLU A 31 12.03 -2.84 18.13
C GLU A 31 11.53 -2.43 19.53
N ASN A 32 10.28 -1.99 19.62
CA ASN A 32 9.61 -1.64 20.87
C ASN A 32 8.82 -2.81 21.51
N GLY A 33 9.02 -4.04 21.02
CA GLY A 33 8.40 -5.26 21.53
C GLY A 33 6.90 -5.35 21.22
N SER A 34 6.47 -4.75 20.12
CA SER A 34 5.08 -4.78 19.64
C SER A 34 5.04 -5.16 18.17
N GLU A 35 4.01 -5.88 17.75
CA GLU A 35 3.79 -6.13 16.31
C GLU A 35 2.67 -5.23 15.80
N ILE A 36 2.76 -4.83 14.52
CA ILE A 36 1.58 -4.32 13.81
C ILE A 36 0.51 -5.41 13.84
N LYS A 37 -0.68 -5.05 14.33
CA LYS A 37 -1.81 -5.97 14.43
C LYS A 37 -2.24 -6.45 13.05
N THR A 38 -2.63 -7.73 12.93
CA THR A 38 -3.20 -8.30 11.71
C THR A 38 -4.31 -7.43 11.12
N VAL A 39 -5.18 -6.88 11.97
CA VAL A 39 -6.24 -5.95 11.55
C VAL A 39 -5.71 -4.70 10.86
N ALA A 40 -4.57 -4.16 11.29
CA ALA A 40 -3.96 -3.00 10.65
C ALA A 40 -3.41 -3.36 9.26
N ARG A 41 -2.80 -4.54 9.12
CA ARG A 41 -2.33 -5.08 7.83
C ARG A 41 -3.48 -5.25 6.83
N GLU A 42 -4.59 -5.86 7.27
CA GLU A 42 -5.79 -6.02 6.47
C GLU A 42 -6.41 -4.66 6.09
N SER A 43 -6.43 -3.71 7.02
CA SER A 43 -6.94 -2.36 6.77
C SER A 43 -6.11 -1.60 5.72
N ILE A 44 -4.79 -1.81 5.68
CA ILE A 44 -3.92 -1.21 4.66
C ILE A 44 -4.27 -1.77 3.27
N ALA A 45 -4.36 -3.10 3.14
CA ALA A 45 -4.71 -3.74 1.87
C ALA A 45 -6.09 -3.30 1.36
N GLN A 46 -7.11 -3.27 2.26
CA GLN A 46 -8.44 -2.79 1.91
C GLN A 46 -8.43 -1.32 1.46
N THR A 47 -7.66 -0.46 2.15
CA THR A 47 -7.56 0.96 1.78
C THR A 47 -6.93 1.12 0.40
N VAL A 48 -5.91 0.33 0.07
CA VAL A 48 -5.29 0.34 -1.26
C VAL A 48 -6.29 -0.10 -2.34
N GLU A 49 -7.03 -1.18 -2.10
CA GLU A 49 -8.10 -1.63 -3.00
C GLU A 49 -9.14 -0.53 -3.25
N GLU A 50 -9.61 0.13 -2.18
CA GLU A 50 -10.59 1.22 -2.26
C GLU A 50 -10.07 2.41 -3.07
N ILE A 51 -8.78 2.77 -2.91
CA ILE A 51 -8.14 3.84 -3.68
C ILE A 51 -8.07 3.47 -5.17
N LEU A 52 -7.60 2.27 -5.49
CA LEU A 52 -7.50 1.81 -6.88
C LEU A 52 -8.89 1.79 -7.56
N ALA A 53 -9.89 1.27 -6.87
CA ALA A 53 -11.27 1.24 -7.35
C ALA A 53 -11.86 2.64 -7.54
N PHE A 54 -11.61 3.56 -6.60
CA PHE A 54 -12.12 4.94 -6.66
C PHE A 54 -11.57 5.70 -7.89
N PHE A 55 -10.30 5.50 -8.21
CA PHE A 55 -9.67 6.15 -9.37
C PHE A 55 -9.76 5.33 -10.66
N GLY A 56 -10.33 4.12 -10.63
CA GLY A 56 -10.42 3.24 -11.79
C GLY A 56 -9.05 2.83 -12.32
N ILE A 57 -8.10 2.56 -11.42
CA ILE A 57 -6.75 2.12 -11.74
C ILE A 57 -6.75 0.59 -11.85
N ASP A 58 -6.32 0.07 -13.00
CA ASP A 58 -6.27 -1.37 -13.28
C ASP A 58 -4.94 -1.99 -12.81
N ILE A 59 -4.75 -2.00 -11.48
CA ILE A 59 -3.64 -2.68 -10.81
C ILE A 59 -4.25 -3.66 -9.81
N ASP A 60 -3.73 -4.88 -9.75
CA ASP A 60 -4.14 -5.84 -8.73
C ASP A 60 -3.68 -5.37 -7.34
N THR A 61 -4.51 -5.55 -6.31
CA THR A 61 -4.16 -5.07 -4.97
C THR A 61 -2.88 -5.73 -4.43
N GLU A 62 -2.64 -7.02 -4.73
CA GLU A 62 -1.41 -7.71 -4.32
C GLU A 62 -0.18 -7.15 -5.03
N GLU A 63 -0.33 -6.72 -6.28
CA GLU A 63 0.73 -6.04 -7.04
C GLU A 63 0.98 -4.63 -6.47
N ALA A 64 -0.08 -3.88 -6.16
CA ALA A 64 0.04 -2.56 -5.54
C ALA A 64 0.71 -2.61 -4.16
N ILE A 65 0.59 -3.71 -3.42
CA ILE A 65 1.24 -3.88 -2.11
C ILE A 65 2.43 -4.85 -2.14
N ARG A 66 3.04 -5.07 -3.31
CA ARG A 66 4.10 -6.08 -3.49
C ARG A 66 5.33 -5.94 -2.59
N GLU A 67 5.63 -4.72 -2.14
CA GLU A 67 6.78 -4.42 -1.27
C GLU A 67 6.50 -4.70 0.21
N ARG A 68 5.33 -5.24 0.57
CA ARG A 68 4.99 -5.50 1.98
C ARG A 68 5.86 -6.61 2.56
N ASP A 69 6.27 -6.45 3.82
CA ASP A 69 7.07 -7.46 4.53
C ASP A 69 6.23 -8.40 5.43
N TRP A 70 4.89 -8.33 5.37
CA TRP A 70 3.97 -9.03 6.26
C TRP A 70 3.02 -10.04 5.62
#